data_AF-A0A169RUV8-F1
#
_entry.id   AF-A0A169RUV8-F1
#
_cell.length_a   1.000
_cell.length_b   1.000
_cell.length_c   1.000
_cell.angle_alpha   90.00
_cell.angle_beta   90.00
_cell.angle_gamma   90.00
#
_symmetry.space_group_name_H-M   'P 1'
#
loop_
_entity.id
_entity.type
_entity.pdbx_description
1 polymer ?
#
loop_
_entity_poly.entity_id
_entity_poly.type
_entity_poly.pdbx_seq_one_letter_code
_entity_poly.pdbx_strand_id
1 'polypeptide(L)'
;MWGLTEAARKTTGVDNKVLPTTVIYDSALTMSLPVDMSVASGLNGLAHCIDSLWGPKADPINAAMAAEGIRALSAGLPKIVNNAEDVSGRDEALYGAYLAAVSFASAGSGLHHKICHVLGGTYNLPHAQTHATVLPYVLAFNAPFAPEAEQRAAAAFGSETALGGLQRLREQVSAPQRLSDYGFTADNIPEAVSIILEKVPANNPRDVTEANLTALLNAALNGDDPATLSEGK
;
A
#
# COMPACT_ATOMS: atom_id res chain seq x y z
N MET A 1 -4.33 12.53 9.93
CA MET A 1 -2.94 12.84 9.50
C MET A 1 -3.02 13.98 8.49
N TRP A 2 -2.07 14.90 8.47
CA TRP A 2 -1.96 15.95 7.46
C TRP A 2 -0.58 15.92 6.80
N GLY A 3 -0.47 16.50 5.61
CA GLY A 3 0.79 16.68 4.91
C GLY A 3 0.92 18.10 4.34
N LEU A 4 2.07 18.72 4.51
CA LEU A 4 2.42 20.02 3.93
C LEU A 4 3.73 19.88 3.14
N THR A 5 3.81 20.52 1.98
CA THR A 5 5.07 20.60 1.22
C THR A 5 5.52 22.05 1.23
N GLU A 6 6.68 22.30 1.83
CA GLU A 6 7.29 23.63 1.91
C GLU A 6 8.78 23.48 1.58
N ALA A 7 9.32 24.39 0.75
CA ALA A 7 10.72 24.36 0.30
C ALA A 7 11.18 22.98 -0.23
N ALA A 8 10.37 22.35 -1.09
CA ALA A 8 10.59 21.01 -1.66
C ALA A 8 10.68 19.87 -0.62
N ARG A 9 10.27 20.11 0.63
CA ARG A 9 10.24 19.10 1.68
C ARG A 9 8.80 18.81 2.10
N LYS A 10 8.37 17.56 1.93
CA LYS A 10 7.10 17.09 2.48
C LYS A 10 7.26 16.77 3.96
N THR A 11 6.42 17.38 4.79
CA THR A 11 6.26 17.08 6.21
C THR A 11 4.87 16.53 6.48
N THR A 12 4.74 15.64 7.46
CA THR A 12 3.46 15.04 7.85
C THR A 12 3.30 15.09 9.36
N GLY A 13 2.06 15.30 9.82
CA GLY A 13 1.73 15.33 11.24
C GLY A 13 0.39 14.69 11.58
N VAL A 14 0.12 14.58 12.87
CA VAL A 14 -1.15 14.10 13.42
C VAL A 14 -1.74 15.20 14.28
N ASP A 15 -2.96 15.62 13.95
CA ASP A 15 -3.77 16.53 14.75
C ASP A 15 -5.22 16.06 14.65
N ASN A 16 -5.96 16.02 15.76
CA ASN A 16 -7.37 15.65 15.76
C ASN A 16 -8.23 16.66 14.98
N LYS A 17 -7.77 17.91 14.86
CA LYS A 17 -8.47 18.97 14.12
C LYS A 17 -8.57 18.72 12.62
N VAL A 18 -7.70 17.89 12.06
CA VAL A 18 -7.72 17.59 10.61
C VAL A 18 -8.54 16.35 10.27
N LEU A 19 -9.10 15.65 11.26
CA LEU A 19 -10.02 14.54 11.02
C LEU A 19 -11.39 15.12 10.63
N PRO A 20 -11.93 14.81 9.44
CA PRO A 20 -13.27 15.25 9.06
C PRO A 20 -14.31 14.76 10.06
N THR A 21 -15.22 15.63 10.48
CA THR A 21 -16.31 15.28 11.41
C THR A 21 -17.40 14.45 10.75
N THR A 22 -17.51 14.51 9.42
CA THR A 22 -18.49 13.78 8.62
C THR A 22 -17.89 13.48 7.26
N VAL A 23 -18.11 12.25 6.79
CA VAL A 23 -17.72 11.79 5.45
C VAL A 23 -18.98 11.23 4.81
N ILE A 24 -19.31 11.73 3.61
CA ILE A 24 -20.44 11.23 2.81
C ILE A 24 -19.84 10.46 1.63
N TYR A 25 -20.09 9.16 1.59
CA TYR A 25 -19.70 8.32 0.47
C TYR A 25 -20.90 8.11 -0.46
N ASP A 26 -20.71 8.47 -1.71
CA ASP A 26 -21.65 8.25 -2.82
C ASP A 26 -20.85 7.72 -4.00
N SER A 27 -21.05 6.45 -4.35
CA SER A 27 -20.32 5.80 -5.44
C SER A 27 -20.65 6.41 -6.81
N ALA A 28 -21.80 7.06 -6.97
CA ALA A 28 -22.13 7.78 -8.21
C ALA A 28 -21.09 8.87 -8.53
N LEU A 29 -20.49 9.48 -7.50
CA LEU A 29 -19.43 10.49 -7.64
C LEU A 29 -18.08 9.90 -8.08
N THR A 30 -17.96 8.57 -8.12
CA THR A 30 -16.71 7.87 -8.48
C THR A 30 -16.75 7.29 -9.90
N MET A 31 -17.91 7.31 -10.57
CA MET A 31 -18.12 6.67 -11.87
C MET A 31 -17.20 7.23 -12.96
N SER A 32 -16.93 8.54 -12.93
CA SER A 32 -16.05 9.21 -13.89
C SER A 32 -14.56 9.08 -13.56
N LEU A 33 -14.18 8.41 -12.47
CA LEU A 33 -12.77 8.19 -12.15
C LEU A 33 -12.18 7.17 -13.14
N PRO A 34 -11.12 7.52 -13.90
CA PRO A 34 -10.52 6.61 -14.87
C PRO A 34 -10.11 5.28 -14.25
N VAL A 35 -10.20 4.19 -15.03
CA VAL A 35 -9.94 2.82 -14.54
C VAL A 35 -8.53 2.71 -13.97
N ASP A 36 -7.51 3.16 -14.69
CA ASP A 36 -6.10 3.09 -14.23
C ASP A 36 -5.88 3.80 -12.89
N MET A 37 -6.50 4.97 -12.72
CA MET A 37 -6.45 5.70 -11.44
C MET A 37 -7.26 5.00 -10.34
N SER A 38 -8.40 4.40 -10.69
CA SER A 38 -9.22 3.62 -9.76
C SER A 38 -8.44 2.41 -9.23
N VAL A 39 -7.71 1.72 -10.11
CA VAL A 39 -6.85 0.58 -9.76
C VAL A 39 -5.70 1.03 -8.88
N ALA A 40 -4.91 2.02 -9.32
CA ALA A 40 -3.76 2.50 -8.55
C ALA A 40 -4.19 3.03 -7.16
N SER A 41 -5.30 3.77 -7.10
CA SER A 41 -5.84 4.31 -5.85
C SER A 41 -6.44 3.21 -4.96
N GLY A 42 -7.09 2.19 -5.52
CA GLY A 42 -7.60 1.06 -4.75
C GLY A 42 -6.46 0.21 -4.17
N LEU A 43 -5.37 0.02 -4.91
CA LEU A 43 -4.16 -0.64 -4.40
C LEU A 43 -3.43 0.20 -3.35
N ASN A 44 -3.52 1.53 -3.41
CA ASN A 44 -3.10 2.39 -2.30
C ASN A 44 -3.94 2.12 -1.05
N GLY A 45 -5.27 2.03 -1.17
CA GLY A 45 -6.14 1.56 -0.08
C GLY A 45 -5.75 0.18 0.42
N LEU A 46 -5.41 -0.74 -0.47
CA LEU A 46 -4.98 -2.08 -0.09
C LEU A 46 -3.66 -2.06 0.70
N ALA A 47 -2.76 -1.14 0.36
CA ALA A 47 -1.52 -0.91 1.10
C ALA A 47 -1.77 -0.36 2.51
N HIS A 48 -2.78 0.50 2.70
CA HIS A 48 -3.22 0.90 4.04
C HIS A 48 -3.62 -0.32 4.87
N CYS A 49 -4.40 -1.25 4.32
CA CYS A 49 -4.76 -2.48 5.04
C CYS A 49 -3.55 -3.34 5.39
N ILE A 50 -2.76 -3.72 4.39
CA ILE A 50 -1.66 -4.68 4.55
C ILE A 50 -0.60 -4.14 5.51
N ASP A 51 -0.18 -2.88 5.35
CA ASP A 51 0.86 -2.29 6.20
C ASP A 51 0.36 -2.04 7.63
N SER A 52 -0.96 -1.95 7.84
CA SER A 52 -1.56 -1.85 9.19
C SER A 52 -1.50 -3.16 9.96
N LEU A 53 -1.46 -4.32 9.29
CA LEU A 53 -1.39 -5.63 9.96
C LEU A 53 -0.10 -5.84 10.75
N TRP A 54 0.96 -5.08 10.43
CA TRP A 54 2.21 -5.00 11.18
C TRP A 54 2.60 -3.55 11.50
N GLY A 55 1.62 -2.66 11.52
CA GLY A 55 1.84 -1.25 11.83
C GLY A 55 2.42 -1.05 13.24
N PRO A 56 3.01 0.12 13.54
CA PRO A 56 3.59 0.42 14.85
C PRO A 56 2.61 0.32 16.03
N LYS A 57 1.31 0.40 15.76
CA LYS A 57 0.22 0.26 16.73
C LYS A 57 -0.81 -0.77 16.27
N ALA A 58 -0.36 -1.82 15.57
CA ALA A 58 -1.25 -2.92 15.18
C ALA A 58 -1.96 -3.49 16.41
N ASP A 59 -3.28 -3.64 16.31
CA ASP A 59 -4.14 -4.17 17.36
C ASP A 59 -5.27 -5.02 16.75
N PRO A 60 -6.00 -5.83 17.54
CA PRO A 60 -7.03 -6.71 16.99
C PRO A 60 -8.18 -5.98 16.26
N ILE A 61 -8.48 -4.74 16.62
CA ILE A 61 -9.58 -3.96 16.02
C ILE A 61 -9.16 -3.46 14.65
N ASN A 62 -7.99 -2.80 14.56
CA ASN A 62 -7.49 -2.30 13.29
C ASN A 62 -7.12 -3.45 12.33
N ALA A 63 -6.68 -4.60 12.84
CA ALA A 63 -6.47 -5.80 12.04
C ALA A 63 -7.76 -6.38 11.45
N ALA A 64 -8.88 -6.35 12.19
CA ALA A 64 -10.17 -6.80 11.67
C ALA A 64 -10.67 -5.88 10.54
N MET A 65 -10.54 -4.56 10.70
CA MET A 65 -10.89 -3.60 9.66
C MET A 65 -9.99 -3.71 8.42
N ALA A 66 -8.68 -3.93 8.62
CA ALA A 66 -7.75 -4.16 7.51
C ALA A 66 -8.15 -5.38 6.68
N ALA A 67 -8.47 -6.50 7.33
CA ALA A 67 -8.88 -7.72 6.65
C ALA A 67 -10.17 -7.52 5.83
N GLU A 68 -11.17 -6.84 6.39
CA GLU A 68 -12.40 -6.55 5.65
C GLU A 68 -12.17 -5.56 4.50
N GLY A 69 -11.28 -4.58 4.68
CA GLY A 69 -10.85 -3.68 3.60
C GLY A 69 -10.15 -4.43 2.46
N ILE A 70 -9.29 -5.41 2.77
CA ILE A 70 -8.65 -6.28 1.75
C ILE A 70 -9.72 -7.03 0.97
N ARG A 71 -10.64 -7.68 1.67
CA ARG A 71 -11.73 -8.46 1.06
C ARG A 71 -12.58 -7.60 0.12
N ALA A 72 -12.99 -6.41 0.58
CA ALA A 72 -13.84 -5.51 -0.19
C ALA A 72 -13.12 -4.95 -1.43
N LEU A 73 -11.88 -4.46 -1.29
CA LEU A 73 -11.10 -3.94 -2.41
C LEU A 73 -10.76 -5.05 -3.43
N SER A 74 -10.42 -6.25 -2.96
CA SER A 74 -10.13 -7.39 -3.84
C SER A 74 -11.35 -7.85 -4.62
N ALA A 75 -12.57 -7.64 -4.10
CA ALA A 75 -13.81 -7.96 -4.80
C ALA A 75 -14.24 -6.84 -5.77
N GLY A 76 -14.11 -5.58 -5.35
CA GLY A 76 -14.61 -4.42 -6.10
C GLY A 76 -13.73 -4.02 -7.29
N LEU A 77 -12.40 -4.08 -7.14
CA LEU A 77 -11.48 -3.60 -8.18
C LEU A 77 -11.62 -4.35 -9.51
N PRO A 78 -11.70 -5.70 -9.57
CA PRO A 78 -11.94 -6.41 -10.83
C PRO A 78 -13.27 -6.02 -11.49
N LYS A 79 -14.32 -5.74 -10.71
CA LYS A 79 -15.62 -5.28 -11.25
C LYS A 79 -15.48 -3.92 -11.93
N ILE A 80 -14.76 -2.98 -11.32
CA ILE A 80 -14.49 -1.65 -11.89
C ILE A 80 -13.69 -1.76 -13.20
N VAL A 81 -12.72 -2.67 -13.26
CA VAL A 81 -11.94 -2.90 -14.49
C VAL A 81 -12.81 -3.45 -15.61
N ASN A 82 -13.71 -4.38 -15.31
CA ASN A 82 -14.63 -4.96 -16.28
C ASN A 82 -15.71 -3.97 -16.75
N ASN A 83 -16.20 -3.13 -15.83
CA ASN A 83 -17.17 -2.07 -16.09
C ASN A 83 -16.93 -0.90 -15.15
N ALA A 84 -16.42 0.21 -15.67
CA ALA A 84 -16.07 1.39 -14.89
C ALA A 84 -17.28 2.03 -14.16
N GLU A 85 -18.51 1.76 -14.62
CA GLU A 85 -19.75 2.26 -14.04
C GLU A 85 -20.49 1.20 -13.20
N ASP A 86 -19.83 0.08 -12.87
CA ASP A 86 -20.42 -0.95 -12.01
C ASP A 86 -20.61 -0.42 -10.58
N VAL A 87 -21.87 -0.16 -10.22
CA VAL A 87 -22.26 0.37 -8.91
C VAL A 87 -21.80 -0.54 -7.78
N SER A 88 -21.93 -1.86 -7.92
CA SER A 88 -21.47 -2.80 -6.90
C SER A 88 -19.95 -2.73 -6.72
N GLY A 89 -19.18 -2.67 -7.80
CA GLY A 89 -17.73 -2.54 -7.76
C GLY A 89 -17.28 -1.24 -7.11
N ARG A 90 -17.92 -0.12 -7.47
CA ARG A 90 -17.63 1.20 -6.90
C ARG A 90 -18.00 1.28 -5.42
N ASP A 91 -19.14 0.74 -5.01
CA ASP A 91 -19.56 0.67 -3.60
C ASP A 91 -18.58 -0.18 -2.78
N GLU A 92 -18.20 -1.37 -3.26
CA GLU A 92 -17.23 -2.24 -2.59
C GLU A 92 -15.86 -1.57 -2.45
N ALA A 93 -15.37 -0.91 -3.50
CA ALA A 93 -14.09 -0.22 -3.45
C ALA A 93 -14.12 0.96 -2.49
N LEU A 94 -15.21 1.74 -2.46
CA LEU A 94 -15.34 2.92 -1.60
C LEU A 94 -15.49 2.52 -0.13
N TYR A 95 -16.28 1.48 0.15
CA TYR A 95 -16.38 0.85 1.47
C TYR A 95 -15.03 0.31 1.95
N GLY A 96 -14.34 -0.45 1.09
CA GLY A 96 -13.03 -1.00 1.40
C GLY A 96 -11.98 0.09 1.66
N ALA A 97 -11.97 1.16 0.87
CA ALA A 97 -11.08 2.31 1.06
C ALA A 97 -11.30 3.00 2.41
N TYR A 98 -12.57 3.13 2.86
CA TYR A 98 -12.87 3.69 4.17
C TYR A 98 -12.28 2.84 5.30
N LEU A 99 -12.56 1.53 5.29
CA LEU A 99 -12.04 0.62 6.33
C LEU A 99 -10.52 0.56 6.35
N ALA A 100 -9.90 0.58 5.18
CA ALA A 100 -8.46 0.67 5.03
C ALA A 100 -7.90 1.92 5.71
N ALA A 101 -8.51 3.09 5.46
CA ALA A 101 -8.08 4.35 6.06
C ALA A 101 -8.31 4.39 7.57
N VAL A 102 -9.42 3.85 8.09
CA VAL A 102 -9.68 3.76 9.53
C VAL A 102 -8.66 2.85 10.22
N SER A 103 -8.37 1.69 9.64
CA SER A 103 -7.34 0.78 10.13
C SER A 103 -5.97 1.48 10.19
N PHE A 104 -5.57 2.13 9.09
CA PHE A 104 -4.30 2.84 9.00
C PHE A 104 -4.18 4.03 9.95
N ALA A 105 -5.26 4.78 10.15
CA ALA A 105 -5.27 5.88 11.11
C ALA A 105 -5.01 5.41 12.55
N SER A 106 -5.43 4.18 12.89
CA SER A 106 -5.19 3.54 14.18
C SER A 106 -3.80 2.90 14.25
N ALA A 107 -3.46 2.02 13.30
CA ALA A 107 -2.23 1.22 13.31
C ALA A 107 -0.97 2.05 13.05
N GLY A 108 -1.08 3.15 12.30
CA GLY A 108 0.01 4.02 11.92
C GLY A 108 0.83 3.51 10.73
N SER A 109 1.82 4.30 10.31
CA SER A 109 2.61 4.04 9.11
C SER A 109 3.74 3.03 9.33
N GLY A 110 3.62 1.86 8.70
CA GLY A 110 4.67 0.84 8.59
C GLY A 110 5.69 1.12 7.48
N LEU A 111 6.49 0.11 7.14
CA LEU A 111 7.60 0.21 6.17
C LEU A 111 7.11 0.68 4.79
N HIS A 112 5.99 0.16 4.30
CA HIS A 112 5.44 0.53 2.99
C HIS A 112 5.24 2.04 2.88
N HIS A 113 4.60 2.62 3.89
CA HIS A 113 4.32 4.05 3.90
C HIS A 113 5.57 4.90 4.07
N LYS A 114 6.59 4.42 4.81
CA LYS A 114 7.88 5.13 4.90
C LYS A 114 8.57 5.19 3.54
N ILE A 115 8.60 4.08 2.81
CA ILE A 115 9.14 4.02 1.45
C ILE A 115 8.38 5.00 0.56
N CYS A 116 7.05 4.85 0.45
CA CYS A 116 6.25 5.65 -0.48
C CYS A 116 6.24 7.14 -0.16
N HIS A 117 6.29 7.53 1.12
CA HIS A 117 6.40 8.94 1.50
C HIS A 117 7.74 9.57 1.09
N VAL A 118 8.84 8.84 1.21
CA VAL A 118 10.15 9.30 0.72
C VAL A 118 10.14 9.35 -0.81
N LEU A 119 9.67 8.30 -1.47
CA LEU A 119 9.64 8.25 -2.92
C LEU A 119 8.80 9.37 -3.54
N GLY A 120 7.58 9.58 -3.03
CA GLY A 120 6.70 10.66 -3.50
C GLY A 120 7.15 12.06 -3.06
N GLY A 121 7.79 12.19 -1.89
CA GLY A 121 8.22 13.49 -1.35
C GLY A 121 9.53 14.01 -1.96
N THR A 122 10.52 13.13 -2.12
CA THR A 122 11.86 13.49 -2.61
C THR A 122 11.94 13.46 -4.13
N TYR A 123 11.31 12.48 -4.78
CA TYR A 123 11.44 12.26 -6.23
C TYR A 123 10.17 12.60 -7.01
N ASN A 124 9.15 13.16 -6.34
CA ASN A 124 7.89 13.59 -6.96
C ASN A 124 7.19 12.47 -7.76
N LEU A 125 7.33 11.22 -7.32
CA LEU A 125 6.66 10.10 -7.98
C LEU A 125 5.13 10.19 -7.79
N PRO A 126 4.34 9.77 -8.80
CA PRO A 126 2.89 9.78 -8.72
C PRO A 126 2.41 8.87 -7.57
N HIS A 127 1.62 9.45 -6.66
CA HIS A 127 1.35 8.87 -5.34
C HIS A 127 0.68 7.49 -5.40
N ALA A 128 -0.44 7.36 -6.10
CA ALA A 128 -1.21 6.12 -6.14
C ALA A 128 -0.41 4.99 -6.81
N GLN A 129 0.27 5.29 -7.92
CA GLN A 129 1.10 4.36 -8.65
C GLN A 129 2.31 3.90 -7.84
N THR A 130 2.96 4.81 -7.10
CA THR A 130 4.07 4.46 -6.19
C THR A 130 3.61 3.44 -5.15
N HIS A 131 2.45 3.66 -4.52
CA HIS A 131 1.90 2.70 -3.56
C HIS A 131 1.55 1.37 -4.22
N ALA A 132 0.88 1.38 -5.38
CA ALA A 132 0.51 0.17 -6.10
C ALA A 132 1.74 -0.67 -6.51
N THR A 133 2.81 -0.01 -6.94
CA THR A 133 4.06 -0.66 -7.35
C THR A 133 4.84 -1.20 -6.15
N VAL A 134 4.99 -0.45 -5.06
CA VAL A 134 5.83 -0.86 -3.91
C VAL A 134 5.19 -1.97 -3.07
N LEU A 135 3.86 -2.00 -2.98
CA LEU A 135 3.09 -2.90 -2.11
C LEU A 135 3.53 -4.38 -2.17
N PRO A 136 3.61 -5.04 -3.34
CA PRO A 136 3.94 -6.47 -3.39
C PRO A 136 5.34 -6.78 -2.85
N TYR A 137 6.30 -5.86 -3.01
CA TYR A 137 7.67 -6.06 -2.54
C TYR A 137 7.77 -5.96 -1.02
N VAL A 138 7.04 -5.03 -0.41
CA VAL A 138 6.98 -4.92 1.07
C VAL A 138 6.23 -6.11 1.66
N LEU A 139 5.15 -6.56 1.01
CA LEU A 139 4.44 -7.77 1.42
C LEU A 139 5.36 -8.99 1.37
N ALA A 140 6.07 -9.20 0.25
CA ALA A 140 7.00 -10.32 0.10
C ALA A 140 8.17 -10.26 1.10
N PHE A 141 8.62 -9.05 1.44
CA PHE A 141 9.71 -8.81 2.40
C PHE A 141 9.32 -9.11 3.85
N ASN A 142 8.12 -8.67 4.28
CA ASN A 142 7.68 -8.78 5.69
C ASN A 142 6.89 -10.07 5.99
N ALA A 143 6.13 -10.60 5.04
CA ALA A 143 5.22 -11.73 5.27
C ALA A 143 5.88 -12.96 5.96
N PRO A 144 7.10 -13.40 5.58
CA PRO A 144 7.75 -14.54 6.23
C PRO A 144 8.03 -14.34 7.74
N PHE A 145 8.06 -13.09 8.19
CA PHE A 145 8.36 -12.69 9.57
C PHE A 145 7.11 -12.23 10.34
N ALA A 146 5.94 -12.25 9.69
CA ALA A 146 4.66 -11.83 10.28
C ALA A 146 3.55 -12.88 10.00
N PRO A 147 3.69 -14.12 10.50
CA PRO A 147 2.82 -15.24 10.11
C PRO A 147 1.33 -15.00 10.39
N GLU A 148 0.98 -14.34 11.49
CA GLU A 148 -0.42 -14.02 11.80
C GLU A 148 -1.03 -13.00 10.83
N ALA A 149 -0.24 -11.97 10.45
CA ALA A 149 -0.64 -10.98 9.46
C ALA A 149 -0.75 -11.61 8.06
N GLU A 150 0.22 -12.46 7.71
CA GLU A 150 0.24 -13.22 6.46
C GLU A 150 -1.02 -14.08 6.31
N GLN A 151 -1.33 -14.91 7.31
CA GLN A 151 -2.51 -15.77 7.29
C GLN A 151 -3.81 -14.97 7.22
N ARG A 152 -3.90 -13.85 7.95
CA ARG A 152 -5.08 -12.98 7.92
C ARG A 152 -5.28 -12.34 6.54
N ALA A 153 -4.21 -11.85 5.92
CA ALA A 153 -4.28 -11.28 4.58
C ALA A 153 -4.60 -12.36 3.53
N ALA A 154 -3.98 -13.53 3.61
CA ALA A 154 -4.26 -14.68 2.75
C ALA A 154 -5.75 -15.07 2.79
N ALA A 155 -6.30 -15.20 4.01
CA ALA A 155 -7.72 -15.48 4.20
C ALA A 155 -8.62 -14.39 3.62
N ALA A 156 -8.27 -13.11 3.79
CA ALA A 156 -9.04 -11.99 3.23
C ALA A 156 -9.01 -11.95 1.69
N PHE A 157 -7.92 -12.37 1.07
CA PHE A 157 -7.82 -12.56 -0.38
C PHE A 157 -8.50 -13.84 -0.89
N GLY A 158 -8.79 -14.81 -0.02
CA GLY A 158 -9.24 -16.14 -0.43
C GLY A 158 -8.15 -16.94 -1.15
N SER A 159 -6.90 -16.82 -0.71
CA SER A 159 -5.72 -17.47 -1.27
C SER A 159 -4.93 -18.23 -0.21
N GLU A 160 -4.03 -19.13 -0.65
CA GLU A 160 -3.15 -19.88 0.26
C GLU A 160 -2.11 -18.99 0.93
N THR A 161 -1.61 -17.98 0.21
CA THR A 161 -0.67 -16.99 0.73
C THR A 161 -1.13 -15.58 0.41
N ALA A 162 -0.77 -14.61 1.25
CA ALA A 162 -1.11 -13.22 1.04
C ALA A 162 -0.51 -12.67 -0.26
N LEU A 163 0.76 -13.02 -0.55
CA LEU A 163 1.45 -12.60 -1.76
C LEU A 163 0.78 -13.18 -3.01
N GLY A 164 0.39 -14.46 -3.00
CA GLY A 164 -0.31 -15.08 -4.11
C GLY A 164 -1.68 -14.44 -4.39
N GLY A 165 -2.41 -14.07 -3.32
CA GLY A 165 -3.67 -13.34 -3.43
C GLY A 165 -3.50 -11.95 -4.04
N LEU A 166 -2.52 -11.20 -3.54
CA LEU A 166 -2.19 -9.88 -4.08
C LEU A 166 -1.74 -9.96 -5.55
N GLN A 167 -0.89 -10.92 -5.91
CA GLN A 167 -0.41 -11.07 -7.29
C GLN A 167 -1.55 -11.39 -8.26
N ARG A 168 -2.43 -12.32 -7.90
CA ARG A 168 -3.64 -12.62 -8.69
C ARG A 168 -4.49 -11.37 -8.90
N LEU A 169 -4.72 -10.60 -7.84
CA LEU A 169 -5.48 -9.35 -7.96
C LEU A 169 -4.76 -8.37 -8.90
N ARG A 170 -3.45 -8.15 -8.71
CA ARG A 170 -2.63 -7.23 -9.52
C ARG A 170 -2.68 -7.59 -11.01
N GLU A 171 -2.62 -8.87 -11.36
CA GLU A 171 -2.76 -9.36 -12.72
C GLU A 171 -4.16 -9.07 -13.28
N GLN A 172 -5.21 -9.40 -12.53
CA GLN A 172 -6.61 -9.18 -12.95
C GLN A 172 -6.93 -7.71 -13.24
N VAL A 173 -6.29 -6.78 -12.52
CA VAL A 173 -6.57 -5.35 -12.63
C VAL A 173 -5.54 -4.58 -13.44
N SER A 174 -4.57 -5.26 -14.08
CA SER A 174 -3.47 -4.62 -14.82
C SER A 174 -2.73 -3.55 -13.99
N ALA A 175 -2.35 -3.91 -12.76
CA ALA A 175 -1.76 -2.99 -11.80
C ALA A 175 -0.43 -2.37 -12.28
N PRO A 176 -0.04 -1.18 -11.77
CA PRO A 176 1.31 -0.64 -11.88
C PRO A 176 2.40 -1.66 -11.49
N GLN A 177 3.45 -1.77 -12.31
CA GLN A 177 4.45 -2.85 -12.17
C GLN A 177 5.82 -2.38 -11.68
N ARG A 178 6.30 -1.22 -12.13
CA ARG A 178 7.69 -0.80 -11.87
C ARG A 178 7.81 0.71 -11.67
N LEU A 179 8.77 1.14 -10.85
CA LEU A 179 8.99 2.55 -10.53
C LEU A 179 9.68 3.31 -11.68
N SER A 180 10.41 2.61 -12.55
CA SER A 180 11.08 3.22 -13.72
C SER A 180 10.11 3.81 -14.73
N ASP A 181 8.87 3.32 -14.80
CA ASP A 181 7.80 3.90 -15.62
C ASP A 181 7.43 5.33 -15.16
N TYR A 182 7.84 5.73 -13.94
CA TYR A 182 7.51 7.02 -13.33
C TYR A 182 8.75 7.90 -13.07
N GLY A 183 9.88 7.58 -13.69
CA GLY A 183 11.09 8.41 -13.63
C GLY A 183 12.01 8.16 -12.43
N PHE A 184 11.74 7.12 -11.62
CA PHE A 184 12.70 6.66 -10.62
C PHE A 184 13.85 5.90 -11.30
N THR A 185 15.08 6.09 -10.84
CA THR A 185 16.28 5.50 -11.45
C THR A 185 17.16 4.81 -10.41
N ALA A 186 18.07 3.95 -10.88
CA ALA A 186 19.03 3.26 -10.00
C ALA A 186 19.90 4.25 -9.19
N ASP A 187 20.26 5.39 -9.80
CA ASP A 187 21.06 6.44 -9.14
C ASP A 187 20.35 7.08 -7.94
N ASN A 188 19.01 6.97 -7.87
CA ASN A 188 18.23 7.48 -6.74
C ASN A 188 18.21 6.52 -5.53
N ILE A 189 18.55 5.25 -5.72
CA ILE A 189 18.41 4.22 -4.68
C ILE A 189 19.27 4.52 -3.44
N PRO A 190 20.57 4.85 -3.53
CA PRO A 190 21.39 5.08 -2.34
C PRO A 190 20.84 6.18 -1.44
N GLU A 191 20.40 7.31 -2.02
CA GLU A 191 19.79 8.40 -1.26
C GLU A 191 18.43 7.98 -0.66
N ALA A 192 17.59 7.30 -1.44
CA ALA A 192 16.30 6.82 -0.95
C ALA A 192 16.47 5.88 0.26
N VAL A 193 17.39 4.92 0.18
CA VAL A 193 17.68 3.97 1.26
C VAL A 193 18.13 4.69 2.53
N SER A 194 19.07 5.64 2.40
CA SER A 194 19.56 6.44 3.53
C SER A 194 18.41 7.16 4.26
N ILE A 195 17.52 7.84 3.52
CA ILE A 195 16.40 8.58 4.10
C ILE A 195 15.33 7.65 4.70
N ILE A 196 15.07 6.50 4.07
CA ILE A 196 14.03 5.55 4.52
C ILE A 196 14.46 4.84 5.81
N LEU A 197 15.72 4.41 5.92
CA LEU A 197 16.22 3.66 7.08
C LEU A 197 16.00 4.40 8.40
N GLU A 198 16.21 5.73 8.42
CA GLU A 198 15.99 6.57 9.61
C GLU A 198 14.51 6.63 10.06
N LYS A 199 13.58 6.21 9.20
CA LYS A 199 12.13 6.35 9.41
C LYS A 199 11.44 5.02 9.68
N VAL A 200 12.12 3.89 9.52
CA VAL A 200 11.54 2.55 9.69
C VAL A 200 11.09 2.38 11.15
N PRO A 201 9.85 1.93 11.40
CA PRO A 201 9.42 1.60 12.75
C PRO A 201 10.29 0.50 13.37
N ALA A 202 10.69 0.68 14.62
CA ALA A 202 11.53 -0.29 15.34
C ALA A 202 10.88 -1.69 15.47
N ASN A 203 9.56 -1.79 15.28
CA ASN A 203 8.80 -3.04 15.33
C ASN A 203 8.45 -3.61 13.94
N ASN A 204 9.09 -3.16 12.85
CA ASN A 204 8.89 -3.78 11.55
C ASN A 204 9.21 -5.30 11.63
N PRO A 205 8.40 -6.21 11.07
CA PRO A 205 8.56 -7.65 11.30
C PRO A 205 9.95 -8.22 10.94
N ARG A 206 10.52 -7.72 9.84
CA ARG A 206 11.87 -8.06 9.39
C ARG A 206 12.82 -6.90 9.66
N ASP A 207 13.99 -7.18 10.19
CA ASP A 207 15.04 -6.17 10.35
C ASP A 207 15.41 -5.56 8.99
N VAL A 208 15.28 -4.23 8.88
CA VAL A 208 15.56 -3.49 7.65
C VAL A 208 17.01 -3.02 7.66
N THR A 209 17.78 -3.45 6.66
CA THR A 209 19.19 -3.09 6.49
C THR A 209 19.36 -2.37 5.16
N GLU A 210 20.48 -1.66 5.00
CA GLU A 210 20.82 -1.00 3.72
C GLU A 210 20.79 -2.01 2.56
N ALA A 211 21.40 -3.18 2.74
CA ALA A 211 21.47 -4.20 1.71
C ALA A 211 20.09 -4.73 1.29
N ASN A 212 19.23 -5.07 2.25
CA ASN A 212 17.93 -5.66 1.94
C ASN A 212 16.92 -4.64 1.43
N LEU A 213 16.98 -3.39 1.89
CA LEU A 213 16.16 -2.30 1.36
C LEU A 213 16.62 -1.87 -0.03
N THR A 214 17.93 -1.89 -0.30
CA THR A 214 18.48 -1.71 -1.65
C THR A 214 17.96 -2.78 -2.61
N ALA A 215 17.96 -4.05 -2.19
CA ALA A 215 17.42 -5.14 -3.01
C ALA A 215 15.91 -4.94 -3.29
N LEU A 216 15.14 -4.55 -2.27
CA LEU A 216 13.72 -4.25 -2.41
C LEU A 216 13.47 -3.13 -3.43
N LEU A 217 14.20 -2.01 -3.33
CA LEU A 217 14.05 -0.88 -4.26
C LEU A 217 14.51 -1.22 -5.69
N ASN A 218 15.54 -2.05 -5.86
CA ASN A 218 15.94 -2.54 -7.18
C ASN A 218 14.84 -3.41 -7.81
N ALA A 219 14.25 -4.34 -7.05
CA ALA A 219 13.14 -5.16 -7.53
C ALA A 219 11.94 -4.28 -7.94
N ALA A 220 11.58 -3.31 -7.11
CA ALA A 220 10.51 -2.36 -7.40
C ALA A 220 10.82 -1.42 -8.59
N LEU A 221 12.09 -1.06 -8.80
CA LEU A 221 12.53 -0.26 -9.94
C LEU A 221 12.29 -0.97 -11.27
N ASN A 222 12.58 -2.26 -11.34
CA ASN A 222 12.55 -3.05 -12.57
C ASN A 222 11.20 -3.73 -12.82
N GLY A 223 10.41 -3.97 -11.78
CA GLY A 223 9.22 -4.81 -11.88
C GLY A 223 9.56 -6.30 -11.78
N ASP A 224 10.58 -6.64 -10.98
CA ASP A 224 11.03 -8.03 -10.81
C ASP A 224 10.01 -8.86 -10.01
N ASP A 225 10.15 -10.18 -10.01
CA ASP A 225 9.29 -11.04 -9.18
C ASP A 225 9.48 -10.72 -7.68
N PRO A 226 8.45 -10.24 -6.97
CA PRO A 226 8.53 -9.96 -5.54
C PRO A 226 8.91 -11.16 -4.69
N ALA A 227 8.64 -12.39 -5.15
CA ALA A 227 8.99 -13.62 -4.43
C ALA A 227 10.49 -13.75 -4.14
N THR A 228 11.35 -13.09 -4.94
CA THR A 228 12.80 -13.01 -4.70
C THR A 228 13.16 -12.38 -3.34
N LEU A 229 12.27 -11.58 -2.76
CA LEU A 229 12.47 -10.94 -1.45
C LEU A 229 12.03 -11.80 -0.27
N SER A 230 11.35 -12.92 -0.52
CA SER A 230 10.87 -13.84 0.52
C SER A 230 11.96 -14.77 1.05
N GLU A 231 13.13 -14.82 0.40
CA GLU A 231 14.27 -15.63 0.82
C GLU A 231 15.11 -14.91 1.90
N GLY A 232 15.52 -15.65 2.94
CA GLY A 232 16.32 -15.15 4.05
C GLY A 232 15.82 -15.53 5.45
N LYS A 233 15.29 -16.74 5.63
CA LYS A 233 15.13 -17.35 6.96
C LYS A 233 16.49 -17.71 7.56
#